data_AF-A0A0D1YET5-F1
#
_entry.id   AF-A0A0D1YET5-F1
#
_cell.length_a   1.000
_cell.length_b   1.000
_cell.length_c   1.000
_cell.angle_alpha   90.00
_cell.angle_beta   90.00
_cell.angle_gamma   90.00
#
_symmetry.space_group_name_H-M   'P 1'
#
loop_
_entity.id
_entity.type
_entity.pdbx_description
1 polymer ?
#
loop_
_entity_poly.entity_id
_entity_poly.type
_entity_poly.pdbx_seq_one_letter_code
_entity_poly.pdbx_strand_id
1 'polypeptide(L)'
;MFLELHGQYSLASVLCGLSIRMCQQLGLHRRSPLDLNLDPDEIKFRSQLWWIAFKFETSSPMCEGRPTAVRELTYDVDILPLCSDQTKASDTAGLVSAIHCWYARLTELSNRFATINSLCITPNTRLEALKDLNDTLTRWRDQLPVTLQPGPDVVADWNSYMLVAPFHLDYFNLLRSIHWACITAITTNWEAIHD
;
A
#
# COMPACT_ATOMS: atom_id res chain seq x y z
N MET A 1 12.11 4.64 7.56
CA MET A 1 11.90 4.89 9.00
C MET A 1 13.05 5.69 9.67
N PHE A 2 14.30 5.22 9.78
CA PHE A 2 15.38 5.99 10.46
C PHE A 2 15.64 7.37 9.83
N LEU A 3 15.75 7.45 8.50
CA LEU A 3 16.01 8.72 7.78
C LEU A 3 14.81 9.68 7.82
N GLU A 4 13.58 9.14 7.77
CA GLU A 4 12.34 9.92 7.89
C GLU A 4 12.23 10.55 9.29
N LEU A 5 12.59 9.79 10.33
CA LEU A 5 12.58 10.28 11.72
C LEU A 5 13.60 11.40 12.00
N HIS A 6 14.64 11.54 11.17
CA HIS A 6 15.66 12.59 11.29
C HIS A 6 15.45 13.76 10.32
N GLY A 7 14.28 13.86 9.69
CA GLY A 7 13.96 14.96 8.78
C GLY A 7 14.62 14.86 7.40
N GLN A 8 15.27 13.73 7.07
CA GLN A 8 15.91 13.49 5.76
C GLN A 8 14.93 12.84 4.77
N TYR A 9 13.73 13.38 4.68
CA TYR A 9 12.65 12.84 3.81
C TYR A 9 13.05 12.79 2.34
N SER A 10 13.80 13.78 1.86
CA SER A 10 14.30 13.81 0.48
C SER A 10 15.24 12.63 0.17
N LEU A 11 16.17 12.34 1.08
CA LEU A 11 17.09 11.20 0.93
C LEU A 11 16.33 9.87 1.02
N ALA A 12 15.40 9.74 1.97
CA ALA A 12 14.56 8.56 2.09
C ALA A 12 13.78 8.30 0.79
N SER A 13 13.17 9.34 0.22
CA SER A 13 12.44 9.28 -1.06
C SER A 13 13.35 8.80 -2.20
N VAL A 14 14.55 9.37 -2.33
CA VAL A 14 15.53 8.98 -3.36
C VAL A 14 15.94 7.51 -3.20
N LEU A 15 16.22 7.07 -1.98
CA LEU A 15 16.62 5.69 -1.70
C LEU A 15 15.48 4.71 -2.02
N CYS A 16 14.25 5.01 -1.61
CA CYS A 16 13.09 4.16 -1.93
C CYS A 16 12.85 4.09 -3.44
N GLY A 17 12.96 5.23 -4.14
CA GLY A 17 12.88 5.31 -5.59
C GLY A 17 14.01 4.56 -6.31
N LEU A 18 15.20 4.44 -5.71
CA LEU A 18 16.29 3.62 -6.23
C LEU A 18 16.00 2.13 -6.00
N SER A 19 15.57 1.76 -4.79
CA SER A 19 15.23 0.38 -4.43
C SER A 19 14.17 -0.20 -5.35
N ILE A 20 13.10 0.53 -5.65
CA ILE A 20 12.04 0.02 -6.54
C ILE A 20 12.55 -0.18 -7.97
N ARG A 21 13.40 0.72 -8.47
CA ARG A 21 14.00 0.60 -9.80
C ARG A 21 14.92 -0.61 -9.88
N MET A 22 15.73 -0.86 -8.84
CA MET A 22 16.55 -2.08 -8.75
C MET A 22 15.68 -3.33 -8.76
N CYS A 23 14.58 -3.35 -8.01
CA CYS A 23 13.63 -4.47 -8.04
C CYS A 23 13.04 -4.68 -9.45
N GLN A 24 12.73 -3.58 -10.17
CA GLN A 24 12.26 -3.65 -11.55
C GLN A 24 13.32 -4.21 -12.51
N GLN A 25 14.58 -3.76 -12.39
CA GLN A 25 15.70 -4.27 -13.19
C GLN A 25 15.96 -5.77 -12.97
N LEU A 26 15.76 -6.26 -11.75
CA LEU A 26 15.85 -7.69 -11.40
C LEU A 26 14.60 -8.50 -11.79
N GLY A 27 13.59 -7.86 -12.37
CA GLY A 27 12.34 -8.50 -12.77
C GLY A 27 11.44 -8.92 -11.59
N LEU A 28 11.64 -8.37 -10.39
CA LEU A 28 10.86 -8.75 -9.20
C LEU A 28 9.40 -8.29 -9.25
N HIS A 29 9.11 -7.30 -10.09
CA HIS A 29 7.76 -6.80 -10.38
C HIS A 29 6.91 -7.78 -11.20
N ARG A 30 7.53 -8.83 -11.74
CA ARG A 30 6.87 -9.85 -12.55
C ARG A 30 6.74 -11.16 -11.78
N ARG A 31 5.73 -11.95 -12.13
CA ARG A 31 5.69 -13.37 -11.78
C ARG A 31 6.97 -14.03 -12.27
N SER A 32 7.60 -14.80 -11.38
CA SER A 32 8.83 -15.52 -11.72
C SER A 32 8.54 -16.46 -12.90
N PRO A 33 9.27 -16.35 -14.03
CA PRO A 33 9.09 -17.23 -15.16
C PRO A 33 9.31 -18.69 -14.78
N LEU A 34 8.44 -19.58 -15.29
CA LEU A 34 8.57 -21.03 -15.07
C LEU A 34 9.91 -21.57 -15.58
N ASP A 35 10.43 -20.95 -16.66
CA ASP A 35 11.69 -21.34 -17.30
C ASP A 35 12.92 -21.12 -16.43
N LEU A 36 12.84 -20.27 -15.39
CA LEU A 36 13.94 -20.05 -14.46
C LEU A 36 14.13 -21.22 -13.47
N ASN A 37 13.13 -22.10 -13.34
CA ASN A 37 13.14 -23.25 -12.44
C ASN A 37 13.62 -22.91 -11.01
N LEU A 38 13.14 -21.77 -10.50
CA LEU A 38 13.52 -21.28 -9.18
C LEU A 38 12.88 -22.12 -8.07
N ASP A 39 13.57 -22.21 -6.94
CA ASP A 39 13.02 -22.85 -5.75
C ASP A 39 11.78 -22.08 -5.24
N PRO A 40 10.75 -22.76 -4.70
CA PRO A 40 9.57 -22.08 -4.15
C PRO A 40 9.87 -21.02 -3.11
N ASP A 41 10.89 -21.23 -2.26
CA ASP A 41 11.31 -20.24 -1.27
C ASP A 41 11.96 -19.02 -1.91
N GLU A 42 12.66 -19.19 -3.04
CA GLU A 42 13.20 -18.09 -3.82
C GLU A 42 12.09 -17.27 -4.49
N ILE A 43 11.10 -17.92 -5.11
CA ILE A 43 9.93 -17.24 -5.71
C ILE A 43 9.22 -16.39 -4.65
N LYS A 44 9.05 -16.96 -3.46
CA LYS A 44 8.44 -16.31 -2.32
C LYS A 44 9.25 -15.10 -1.85
N PHE A 45 10.57 -15.26 -1.69
CA PHE A 45 11.46 -14.16 -1.31
C PHE A 45 11.43 -13.01 -2.33
N ARG A 46 11.41 -13.32 -3.63
CA ARG A 46 11.30 -12.33 -4.72
C ARG A 46 10.01 -11.51 -4.62
N SER A 47 8.88 -12.18 -4.39
CA SER A 47 7.58 -11.52 -4.17
C SER A 47 7.62 -10.61 -2.94
N GLN A 48 8.08 -11.12 -1.80
CA GLN A 48 8.15 -10.36 -0.55
C GLN A 48 9.01 -9.11 -0.69
N LEU A 49 10.18 -9.24 -1.32
CA LEU A 49 11.12 -8.14 -1.53
C LEU A 49 10.50 -7.05 -2.40
N TRP A 50 9.78 -7.43 -3.46
CA TRP A 50 9.03 -6.49 -4.28
C TRP A 50 8.00 -5.72 -3.44
N TRP A 51 7.13 -6.43 -2.71
CA TRP A 51 6.05 -5.79 -1.95
C TRP A 51 6.55 -4.90 -0.82
N ILE A 52 7.66 -5.26 -0.17
CA ILE A 52 8.33 -4.41 0.82
C ILE A 52 8.89 -3.15 0.17
N ALA A 53 9.63 -3.27 -0.93
CA ALA A 53 10.19 -2.12 -1.65
C ALA A 53 9.08 -1.20 -2.17
N PHE A 54 8.00 -1.77 -2.71
CA PHE A 54 6.87 -1.01 -3.24
C PHE A 54 6.12 -0.26 -2.14
N LYS A 55 5.95 -0.87 -0.96
CA LYS A 55 5.38 -0.18 0.22
C LYS A 55 6.17 1.08 0.56
N PHE A 56 7.50 0.97 0.68
CA PHE A 56 8.36 2.10 1.03
C PHE A 56 8.38 3.18 -0.04
N GLU A 57 8.36 2.80 -1.32
CA GLU A 57 8.27 3.78 -2.39
C GLU A 57 6.92 4.48 -2.41
N THR A 58 5.82 3.81 -2.08
CA THR A 58 4.48 4.42 -2.05
C THR A 58 4.27 5.32 -0.83
N SER A 59 4.88 5.01 0.32
CA SER A 59 4.69 5.78 1.56
C SER A 59 5.28 7.19 1.52
N SER A 60 6.32 7.42 0.71
CA SER A 60 6.99 8.73 0.61
C SER A 60 6.21 9.77 -0.24
N PRO A 61 5.73 9.45 -1.45
CA PRO A 61 4.97 10.38 -2.31
C PRO A 61 3.61 10.78 -1.78
N MET A 62 2.94 9.91 -1.00
CA MET A 62 1.63 10.24 -0.40
C MET A 62 1.68 11.48 0.50
N CYS A 63 2.83 11.74 1.13
CA CYS A 63 3.03 12.91 1.97
C CYS A 63 3.33 14.19 1.17
N GLU A 64 3.74 14.07 -0.10
CA GLU A 64 4.27 15.18 -0.91
C GLU A 64 3.45 15.47 -2.18
N GLY A 65 2.41 14.69 -2.47
CA GLY A 65 1.58 14.83 -3.67
C GLY A 65 2.31 14.46 -4.98
N ARG A 66 3.43 13.72 -4.89
CA ARG A 66 4.20 13.31 -6.07
C ARG A 66 3.57 12.08 -6.73
N PRO A 67 3.65 11.94 -8.07
CA PRO A 67 3.31 10.70 -8.74
C PRO A 67 4.25 9.58 -8.27
N THR A 68 3.72 8.38 -8.08
CA THR A 68 4.52 7.19 -7.76
C THR A 68 5.27 6.69 -8.99
N ALA A 69 6.41 6.02 -8.77
CA ALA A 69 7.20 5.45 -9.86
C ALA A 69 6.55 4.19 -10.46
N VAL A 70 5.71 3.49 -9.70
CA VAL A 70 5.04 2.26 -10.11
C VAL A 70 3.62 2.56 -10.57
N ARG A 71 3.31 2.24 -11.82
CA ARG A 71 1.95 2.39 -12.36
C ARG A 71 1.17 1.09 -12.24
N GLU A 72 -0.15 1.19 -12.14
CA GLU A 72 -1.03 0.03 -12.30
C GLU A 72 -0.74 -0.67 -13.64
N LEU A 73 -0.94 -1.99 -13.68
CA LEU A 73 -0.68 -2.86 -14.85
C LEU A 73 0.81 -3.01 -15.23
N THR A 74 1.74 -2.34 -14.56
CA THR A 74 3.18 -2.49 -14.82
C THR A 74 3.84 -3.61 -14.02
N TYR A 75 3.09 -4.27 -13.14
CA TYR A 75 3.52 -5.40 -12.32
C TYR A 75 2.42 -6.47 -12.29
N ASP A 76 2.79 -7.73 -12.11
CA ASP A 76 1.86 -8.87 -12.05
C ASP A 76 2.24 -9.90 -10.96
N VAL A 77 3.21 -9.56 -10.12
CA VAL A 77 3.69 -10.40 -9.01
C VAL A 77 2.62 -10.65 -7.96
N ASP A 78 2.47 -11.90 -7.55
CA ASP A 78 1.50 -12.31 -6.54
C ASP A 78 1.89 -11.85 -5.14
N ILE A 79 0.92 -11.62 -4.26
CA ILE A 79 1.15 -11.36 -2.83
C ILE A 79 1.36 -12.69 -2.14
N LEU A 80 2.60 -13.00 -1.77
CA LEU A 80 2.94 -14.23 -1.07
C LEU A 80 3.20 -13.98 0.43
N PRO A 81 2.74 -14.86 1.32
CA PRO A 81 2.91 -14.70 2.78
C PRO A 81 4.39 -14.75 3.21
N LEU A 82 4.70 -14.22 4.39
CA LEU A 82 6.05 -14.36 5.00
C LEU A 82 6.32 -15.78 5.49
N CYS A 83 5.32 -16.46 6.03
CA CYS A 83 5.42 -17.84 6.50
C CYS A 83 4.63 -18.80 5.61
N SER A 84 5.22 -19.94 5.26
CA SER A 84 4.61 -20.94 4.36
C SER A 84 3.57 -21.82 5.09
N ASP A 85 3.69 -21.96 6.41
CA ASP A 85 2.92 -22.89 7.23
C ASP A 85 2.05 -22.09 8.22
N GLN A 86 0.87 -21.64 7.76
CA GLN A 86 -0.10 -20.92 8.61
C GLN A 86 -0.60 -21.77 9.79
N THR A 87 -0.43 -23.10 9.71
CA THR A 87 -0.83 -24.08 10.72
C THR A 87 0.21 -24.31 11.83
N LYS A 88 1.47 -23.89 11.66
CA LYS A 88 2.53 -24.03 12.69
C LYS A 88 3.04 -22.71 13.25
N ALA A 89 2.51 -21.59 12.76
CA ALA A 89 2.91 -20.28 13.21
C ALA A 89 2.30 -20.03 14.60
N SER A 90 3.14 -20.11 15.64
CA SER A 90 2.82 -19.54 16.96
C SER A 90 2.30 -18.12 16.76
N ASP A 91 1.20 -17.77 17.44
CA ASP A 91 0.28 -16.66 17.12
C ASP A 91 0.89 -15.39 16.50
N THR A 92 2.08 -14.95 16.93
CA THR A 92 2.77 -13.78 16.40
C THR A 92 3.32 -13.94 14.97
N ALA A 93 3.91 -15.08 14.61
CA ALA A 93 4.50 -15.27 13.29
C ALA A 93 3.44 -15.31 12.17
N GLY A 94 2.28 -15.92 12.48
CA GLY A 94 1.13 -15.95 11.58
C GLY A 94 0.57 -14.55 11.37
N LEU A 95 0.46 -13.77 12.45
CA LEU A 95 0.04 -12.38 12.41
C LEU A 95 0.98 -11.50 11.58
N VAL A 96 2.30 -11.59 11.78
CA VAL A 96 3.30 -10.86 10.98
C VAL A 96 3.16 -11.19 9.49
N SER A 97 2.95 -12.46 9.17
CA SER A 97 2.74 -12.90 7.79
C SER A 97 1.44 -12.36 7.18
N ALA A 98 0.35 -12.34 7.94
CA ALA A 98 -0.92 -11.77 7.49
C ALA A 98 -0.82 -10.25 7.27
N ILE A 99 -0.22 -9.54 8.22
CA ILE A 99 0.00 -8.09 8.15
C ILE A 99 0.85 -7.71 6.94
N HIS A 100 1.86 -8.51 6.57
CA HIS A 100 2.60 -8.29 5.33
C HIS A 100 1.68 -8.30 4.10
N CYS A 101 0.83 -9.31 3.97
CA CYS A 101 -0.12 -9.38 2.86
C CYS A 101 -1.11 -8.21 2.88
N TRP A 102 -1.56 -7.79 4.05
CA TRP A 102 -2.45 -6.64 4.19
C TRP A 102 -1.78 -5.33 3.80
N TYR A 103 -0.50 -5.15 4.17
CA TYR A 103 0.30 -4.02 3.75
C TYR A 103 0.52 -3.99 2.24
N ALA A 104 0.77 -5.14 1.61
CA ALA A 104 0.87 -5.23 0.15
C ALA A 104 -0.42 -4.71 -0.52
N ARG A 105 -1.59 -5.15 -0.03
CA ARG A 105 -2.87 -4.69 -0.56
C ARG A 105 -3.15 -3.21 -0.29
N LEU A 106 -2.83 -2.72 0.91
CA LEU A 106 -2.96 -1.31 1.25
C LEU A 106 -2.03 -0.44 0.39
N THR A 107 -0.81 -0.92 0.10
CA THR A 107 0.15 -0.25 -0.79
C THR A 107 -0.42 -0.07 -2.20
N GLU A 108 -1.06 -1.10 -2.76
CA GLU A 108 -1.72 -1.02 -4.06
C GLU A 108 -2.82 0.06 -4.06
N LEU A 109 -3.67 0.09 -3.03
CA LEU A 109 -4.74 1.09 -2.90
C LEU A 109 -4.18 2.51 -2.71
N SER A 110 -3.11 2.65 -1.94
CA SER A 110 -2.37 3.90 -1.77
C SER A 110 -1.74 4.39 -3.08
N ASN A 111 -1.17 3.47 -3.88
CA ASN A 111 -0.61 3.78 -5.18
C ASN A 111 -1.70 4.23 -6.17
N ARG A 112 -2.86 3.57 -6.14
CA ARG A 112 -4.04 3.97 -6.92
C ARG A 112 -4.53 5.36 -6.53
N PHE A 113 -4.59 5.69 -5.24
CA PHE A 113 -4.88 7.04 -4.77
C PHE A 113 -3.91 8.08 -5.33
N ALA A 114 -2.60 7.84 -5.21
CA ALA A 114 -1.59 8.75 -5.72
C ALA A 114 -1.71 8.93 -7.24
N THR A 115 -1.98 7.85 -7.97
CA THR A 115 -2.23 7.87 -9.41
C THR A 115 -3.42 8.77 -9.75
N ILE A 116 -4.60 8.53 -9.16
CA ILE A 116 -5.82 9.31 -9.39
C ILE A 116 -5.58 10.82 -9.17
N ASN A 117 -4.86 11.18 -8.12
CA ASN A 117 -4.57 12.59 -7.81
C ASN A 117 -3.55 13.22 -8.77
N SER A 118 -2.68 12.43 -9.38
CA SER A 118 -1.71 12.91 -10.38
C SER A 118 -2.28 13.06 -11.79
N LEU A 119 -3.44 12.45 -12.07
CA LEU A 119 -4.04 12.47 -13.41
C LEU A 119 -4.63 13.84 -13.75
N CYS A 120 -4.40 14.27 -15.00
CA CYS A 120 -5.05 15.45 -15.58
C CYS A 120 -6.46 15.08 -16.07
N ILE A 121 -7.40 14.93 -15.15
CA ILE A 121 -8.81 14.58 -15.42
C ILE A 121 -9.77 15.62 -14.81
N THR A 122 -11.02 15.62 -15.30
CA THR A 122 -12.07 16.51 -14.80
C THR A 122 -12.35 16.25 -13.31
N PRO A 123 -12.83 17.25 -12.55
CA PRO A 123 -13.23 17.06 -11.15
C PRO A 123 -14.26 15.94 -10.96
N ASN A 124 -15.25 15.82 -11.85
CA ASN A 124 -16.27 14.77 -11.79
C ASN A 124 -15.67 13.37 -11.98
N THR A 125 -14.84 13.18 -13.01
CA THR A 125 -14.15 11.90 -13.25
C THR A 125 -13.24 11.53 -12.07
N ARG A 126 -12.56 12.52 -11.47
CA ARG A 126 -11.74 12.29 -10.27
C ARG A 126 -12.60 11.85 -9.08
N LEU A 127 -13.74 12.50 -8.86
CA LEU A 127 -14.65 12.15 -7.77
C LEU A 127 -15.20 10.73 -7.92
N GLU A 128 -15.58 10.33 -9.13
CA GLU A 128 -16.02 8.96 -9.43
C GLU A 128 -14.91 7.93 -9.12
N ALA A 129 -13.68 8.20 -9.56
CA ALA A 129 -12.54 7.32 -9.30
C ALA A 129 -12.20 7.23 -7.79
N LEU A 130 -12.25 8.35 -7.06
CA LEU A 130 -12.04 8.37 -5.61
C LEU A 130 -13.14 7.64 -4.85
N LYS A 131 -14.39 7.72 -5.32
CA LYS A 131 -15.52 6.98 -4.75
C LYS A 131 -15.32 5.47 -4.93
N ASP A 132 -14.98 5.02 -6.14
CA ASP A 132 -14.69 3.59 -6.37
C ASP A 132 -13.52 3.10 -5.50
N LEU A 133 -12.48 3.92 -5.33
CA LEU A 133 -11.36 3.61 -4.46
C LEU A 133 -11.80 3.50 -2.99
N ASN A 134 -12.61 4.43 -2.49
CA ASN A 134 -13.18 4.39 -1.13
C ASN A 134 -13.98 3.09 -0.90
N ASP A 135 -14.85 2.75 -1.84
CA ASP A 135 -15.70 1.57 -1.76
C ASP A 135 -14.85 0.30 -1.78
N THR A 136 -13.78 0.28 -2.58
CA THR A 136 -12.83 -0.83 -2.64
C THR A 136 -12.03 -0.97 -1.34
N LEU A 137 -11.54 0.14 -0.78
CA LEU A 137 -10.82 0.16 0.50
C LEU A 137 -11.70 -0.37 1.64
N THR A 138 -12.96 0.09 1.69
CA THR A 138 -13.94 -0.31 2.72
C THR A 138 -14.30 -1.80 2.58
N ARG A 139 -14.63 -2.25 1.36
CA ARG A 139 -14.93 -3.66 1.09
C ARG A 139 -13.76 -4.58 1.44
N TRP A 140 -12.53 -4.15 1.21
CA TRP A 140 -11.35 -4.92 1.57
C TRP A 140 -11.13 -4.97 3.08
N ARG A 141 -11.30 -3.84 3.79
CA ARG A 141 -11.23 -3.81 5.26
C ARG A 141 -12.19 -4.84 5.87
N ASP A 142 -13.41 -4.94 5.35
CA ASP A 142 -14.44 -5.83 5.87
C ASP A 142 -14.12 -7.32 5.68
N GLN A 143 -13.13 -7.66 4.83
CA GLN A 143 -12.64 -9.03 4.64
C GLN A 143 -11.58 -9.44 5.68
N LEU A 144 -11.02 -8.50 6.44
CA LEU A 144 -10.02 -8.81 7.46
C LEU A 144 -10.68 -9.47 8.69
N PRO A 145 -9.94 -10.19 9.54
CA PRO A 145 -10.49 -10.73 10.78
C PRO A 145 -11.02 -9.63 11.70
N VAL A 146 -12.24 -9.79 12.23
CA VAL A 146 -12.97 -8.74 12.98
C VAL A 146 -12.18 -8.15 14.16
N THR A 147 -11.35 -8.96 14.82
CA THR A 147 -10.51 -8.53 15.96
C THR A 147 -9.31 -7.68 15.56
N LEU A 148 -8.95 -7.69 14.27
CA LEU A 148 -7.76 -7.04 13.71
C LEU A 148 -8.12 -5.96 12.67
N GLN A 149 -9.41 -5.79 12.38
CA GLN A 149 -9.93 -4.75 11.49
C GLN A 149 -9.65 -3.35 12.06
N PRO A 150 -9.30 -2.36 11.23
CA PRO A 150 -9.32 -0.95 11.62
C PRO A 150 -10.73 -0.50 12.03
N GLY A 151 -10.89 0.02 13.26
CA GLY A 151 -12.15 0.60 13.75
C GLY A 151 -12.51 0.17 15.17
N PRO A 152 -12.71 -1.14 15.42
CA PRO A 152 -12.86 -1.68 16.78
C PRO A 152 -11.62 -1.45 17.64
N ASP A 153 -11.79 -1.41 18.96
CA ASP A 153 -10.67 -1.39 19.90
C ASP A 153 -9.81 -2.64 19.72
N VAL A 154 -8.50 -2.46 19.56
CA VAL A 154 -7.55 -3.56 19.42
C VAL A 154 -7.37 -4.25 20.78
N VAL A 155 -8.17 -5.29 21.02
CA VAL A 155 -8.03 -6.16 22.19
C VAL A 155 -7.03 -7.26 21.86
N ALA A 156 -5.74 -6.96 22.01
CA ALA A 156 -4.65 -7.90 21.74
C ALA A 156 -3.54 -7.77 22.79
N ASP A 157 -2.64 -8.76 22.85
CA ASP A 157 -1.41 -8.64 23.64
C ASP A 157 -0.49 -7.55 23.05
N TRP A 158 0.50 -7.10 23.84
CA TRP A 158 1.38 -6.00 23.44
C TRP A 158 2.09 -6.24 22.10
N ASN A 159 2.56 -7.46 21.82
CA ASN A 159 3.29 -7.73 20.58
C ASN A 159 2.35 -7.64 19.38
N SER A 160 1.15 -8.20 19.49
CA SER A 160 0.13 -8.10 18.45
C SER A 160 -0.33 -6.65 18.25
N TYR A 161 -0.51 -5.89 19.33
CA TYR A 161 -0.89 -4.47 19.27
C TYR A 161 0.17 -3.62 18.55
N MET A 162 1.46 -3.82 18.84
CA MET A 162 2.56 -3.11 18.18
C MET A 162 2.63 -3.38 16.66
N LEU A 163 2.13 -4.52 16.20
CA LEU A 163 2.07 -4.86 14.78
C LEU A 163 0.82 -4.29 14.09
N VAL A 164 -0.32 -4.31 14.79
CA VAL A 164 -1.64 -3.93 14.23
C VAL A 164 -1.87 -2.43 14.23
N ALA A 165 -1.46 -1.72 15.28
CA ALA A 165 -1.72 -0.29 15.42
C ALA A 165 -1.12 0.58 14.28
N PRO A 166 0.13 0.36 13.83
CA PRO A 166 0.67 1.08 12.67
C PRO A 166 -0.11 0.81 11.38
N PHE A 167 -0.59 -0.43 11.20
CA PHE A 167 -1.40 -0.79 10.05
C PHE A 167 -2.76 -0.05 10.05
N HIS A 168 -3.41 0.05 11.20
CA HIS A 168 -4.63 0.85 11.36
C HIS A 168 -4.38 2.32 11.05
N LEU A 169 -3.27 2.87 11.54
CA LEU A 169 -2.89 4.26 11.27
C LEU A 169 -2.75 4.51 9.76
N ASP A 170 -2.05 3.62 9.05
CA ASP A 170 -1.87 3.73 7.59
C ASP A 170 -3.22 3.64 6.84
N TYR A 171 -4.11 2.74 7.27
CA TYR A 171 -5.47 2.64 6.73
C TYR A 171 -6.24 3.95 6.89
N PHE A 172 -6.29 4.49 8.11
CA PHE A 172 -7.03 5.72 8.39
C PHE A 172 -6.40 6.95 7.73
N ASN A 173 -5.08 6.95 7.55
CA ASN A 173 -4.40 7.98 6.78
C ASN A 173 -4.84 7.97 5.31
N LEU A 174 -4.89 6.80 4.68
CA LEU A 174 -5.39 6.68 3.31
C LEU A 174 -6.86 7.11 3.21
N LEU A 175 -7.71 6.62 4.11
CA LEU A 175 -9.14 6.96 4.14
C LEU A 175 -9.36 8.48 4.28
N ARG A 176 -8.67 9.11 5.23
CA ARG A 176 -8.68 10.57 5.42
C ARG A 176 -8.23 11.30 4.16
N SER A 177 -7.19 10.80 3.48
CA SER A 177 -6.64 11.42 2.27
C SER A 177 -7.63 11.33 1.09
N ILE A 178 -8.33 10.20 0.95
CA ILE A 178 -9.41 10.03 -0.03
C ILE A 178 -10.54 11.03 0.23
N HIS A 179 -11.04 11.11 1.47
CA HIS A 179 -12.11 12.04 1.80
C HIS A 179 -11.71 13.50 1.57
N TRP A 180 -10.50 13.88 1.96
CA TRP A 180 -9.97 15.22 1.72
C TRP A 180 -9.91 15.57 0.23
N ALA A 181 -9.43 14.63 -0.60
CA ALA A 181 -9.39 14.81 -2.05
C ALA A 181 -10.81 14.95 -2.66
N CYS A 182 -11.80 14.19 -2.16
CA CYS A 182 -13.19 14.34 -2.58
C CYS A 182 -13.73 15.73 -2.26
N ILE A 183 -13.52 16.23 -1.03
CA ILE A 183 -13.97 17.57 -0.62
C ILE A 183 -13.35 18.63 -1.54
N THR A 184 -12.04 18.53 -1.78
CA THR A 184 -11.30 19.48 -2.62
C THR A 184 -11.79 19.45 -4.08
N ALA A 185 -12.05 18.26 -4.63
CA ALA A 185 -12.60 18.13 -5.98
C ALA A 185 -14.00 18.75 -6.11
N ILE A 186 -14.85 18.61 -5.09
CA ILE A 186 -16.18 19.21 -5.06
C ILE A 186 -16.09 20.73 -5.02
N THR A 187 -15.21 21.32 -4.21
CA THR A 187 -15.05 22.78 -4.14
C THR A 187 -14.57 23.37 -5.45
N THR A 188 -13.57 22.75 -6.09
CA THR A 188 -13.09 23.21 -7.42
C THR A 188 -14.16 23.10 -8.50
N ASN A 189 -15.00 22.06 -8.45
CA ASN A 189 -16.09 21.90 -9.40
C ASN A 189 -17.18 22.97 -9.22
N TRP A 190 -17.48 23.34 -7.96
CA TRP A 190 -18.42 24.42 -7.66
C TRP A 190 -17.94 25.75 -8.23
N GLU A 191 -16.68 26.11 -8.01
CA GLU A 191 -16.06 27.33 -8.54
C GLU A 191 -16.13 27.36 -10.07
N ALA A 192 -15.76 26.26 -10.74
CA ALA A 192 -15.78 26.17 -12.21
C ALA A 192 -17.17 26.30 -12.85
N ILE A 193 -18.25 26.08 -12.10
CA ILE A 193 -19.64 26.25 -12.59
C ILE A 193 -20.11 27.71 -12.42
N HIS A 194 -19.51 28.47 -11.50
CA HIS A 194 -19.97 29.79 -11.07
C HIS A 194 -19.07 30.95 -11.52
N ASP A 195 -17.96 30.65 -12.20
CA ASP A 195 -17.11 31.58 -12.98
C ASP A 195 -17.51 31.61 -14.46
#